data_AF-A0A1E3BFC4-F1
#
_entry.id   AF-A0A1E3BFC4-F1
#
_cell.length_a   1.000
_cell.length_b   1.000
_cell.length_c   1.000
_cell.angle_alpha   90.00
_cell.angle_beta   90.00
_cell.angle_gamma   90.00
#
_symmetry.space_group_name_H-M   'P 1'
#
loop_
_entity.id
_entity.type
_entity.pdbx_description
1 polymer ?
#
loop_
_entity_poly.entity_id
_entity_poly.type
_entity_poly.pdbx_seq_one_letter_code
_entity_poly.pdbx_strand_id
1 'polypeptide(L)'
;MATLISDNVVRKLWLKAQRKNTDEWASVALWNYIYNKHLFPGTGWVVTPEYPPSSGRRRVDITIRYITQQNTLATLAFPEAKDHAASPGQITDAESQALDACTAYLSMEGNEGLNLVYAITSYGTKAEV
;
A
#
# COMPACT_ATOMS: atom_id res chain seq x y z
N MET A 1 2.09 19.44 -14.49
CA MET A 1 1.90 18.47 -13.39
C MET A 1 2.98 17.39 -13.51
N ALA A 2 3.56 16.96 -12.39
CA ALA A 2 4.47 15.81 -12.39
C ALA A 2 3.64 14.51 -12.39
N THR A 3 3.94 13.58 -13.31
CA THR A 3 3.30 12.27 -13.36
C THR A 3 4.06 11.28 -12.48
N LEU A 4 3.34 10.41 -11.77
CA LEU A 4 3.93 9.28 -11.06
C LEU A 4 4.45 8.21 -12.05
N ILE A 5 3.94 8.19 -13.28
CA ILE A 5 4.43 7.34 -14.38
C ILE A 5 5.70 7.98 -14.97
N SER A 6 6.74 8.02 -14.15
CA SER A 6 7.95 8.81 -14.41
C SER A 6 9.06 8.02 -15.09
N ASP A 7 8.99 6.69 -15.09
CA ASP A 7 9.98 5.84 -15.75
C ASP A 7 9.37 4.63 -16.50
N ASN A 8 10.23 3.94 -17.26
CA ASN A 8 9.84 2.80 -18.09
C ASN A 8 9.32 1.61 -17.29
N VAL A 9 9.77 1.41 -16.06
CA VAL A 9 9.33 0.33 -15.17
C VAL A 9 7.93 0.65 -14.63
N VAL A 10 7.71 1.86 -14.11
CA VAL A 10 6.39 2.32 -13.66
C VAL A 10 5.39 2.23 -14.81
N ARG A 11 5.76 2.67 -16.02
CA ARG A 11 4.90 2.57 -17.20
C ARG A 11 4.53 1.12 -17.54
N LYS A 12 5.47 0.18 -17.46
CA LYS A 12 5.19 -1.25 -17.72
C LYS A 12 4.29 -1.87 -16.67
N LEU A 13 4.52 -1.57 -15.39
CA LEU A 13 3.68 -2.01 -14.28
C LEU A 13 2.27 -1.43 -14.40
N TRP A 14 2.18 -0.15 -14.76
CA TRP A 14 0.92 0.55 -14.99
C TRP A 14 0.13 -0.09 -16.13
N LEU A 15 0.75 -0.28 -17.30
CA LEU A 15 0.12 -0.96 -18.44
C LEU A 15 -0.36 -2.38 -18.08
N LYS A 16 0.35 -3.07 -17.17
CA LYS A 16 -0.08 -4.39 -16.68
C LYS A 16 -1.32 -4.25 -15.80
N ALA A 17 -1.34 -3.32 -14.84
CA ALA A 17 -2.47 -3.10 -13.93
C ALA A 17 -3.76 -2.63 -14.65
N GLN A 18 -3.64 -2.04 -15.85
CA GLN A 18 -4.76 -1.55 -16.66
C GLN A 18 -5.47 -2.62 -17.51
N ARG A 19 -4.94 -3.84 -17.60
CA ARG A 19 -5.54 -4.87 -18.46
C ARG A 19 -6.85 -5.37 -17.86
N LYS A 20 -7.89 -5.55 -18.68
CA LYS A 20 -9.12 -6.23 -18.22
C LYS A 20 -8.78 -7.63 -17.70
N ASN A 21 -9.35 -8.01 -16.56
CA ASN A 21 -9.12 -9.28 -15.85
C ASN A 21 -7.69 -9.47 -15.31
N THR A 22 -6.89 -8.41 -15.11
CA THR A 22 -5.68 -8.58 -14.30
C THR A 22 -5.99 -8.70 -12.83
N ASP A 23 -5.27 -9.62 -12.22
CA ASP A 23 -5.26 -9.90 -10.80
C ASP A 23 -4.83 -8.65 -9.99
N GLU A 24 -5.39 -8.51 -8.79
CA GLU A 24 -5.13 -7.43 -7.81
C GLU A 24 -3.62 -7.28 -7.54
N TRP A 25 -2.87 -8.37 -7.66
CA TRP A 25 -1.40 -8.41 -7.61
C TRP A 25 -0.70 -7.46 -8.59
N ALA A 26 -1.30 -7.17 -9.73
CA ALA A 26 -0.74 -6.19 -10.67
C ALA A 26 -0.79 -4.76 -10.12
N SER A 27 -1.88 -4.41 -9.42
CA SER A 27 -2.02 -3.14 -8.71
C SER A 27 -1.04 -3.08 -7.54
N VAL A 28 -0.98 -4.12 -6.72
CA VAL A 28 -0.03 -4.21 -5.58
C VAL A 28 1.41 -4.03 -6.07
N ALA A 29 1.81 -4.72 -7.15
CA ALA A 29 3.16 -4.61 -7.70
C ALA A 29 3.50 -3.18 -8.18
N LEU A 30 2.55 -2.50 -8.84
CA LEU A 30 2.73 -1.11 -9.27
C LEU A 30 2.93 -0.18 -8.06
N TRP A 31 2.01 -0.22 -7.10
CA TRP A 31 2.04 0.68 -5.95
C TRP A 31 3.24 0.40 -5.05
N ASN A 32 3.59 -0.87 -4.83
CA ASN A 32 4.80 -1.24 -4.11
C ASN A 32 6.07 -0.69 -4.77
N TYR A 33 6.15 -0.70 -6.11
CA TYR A 33 7.28 -0.08 -6.82
C TYR A 33 7.29 1.44 -6.65
N ILE A 34 6.14 2.11 -6.80
CA ILE A 34 6.02 3.58 -6.60
C ILE A 34 6.46 3.96 -5.18
N TYR A 35 5.96 3.26 -4.16
CA TYR A 35 6.33 3.48 -2.77
C TYR A 35 7.83 3.28 -2.55
N ASN A 36 8.40 2.16 -3.00
CA ASN A 36 9.82 1.87 -2.79
C ASN A 36 10.77 2.82 -3.54
N LYS A 37 10.42 3.25 -4.75
CA LYS A 37 11.38 3.92 -5.66
C LYS A 37 11.18 5.42 -5.76
N HIS A 38 9.96 5.91 -5.55
CA HIS A 38 9.64 7.31 -5.78
C HIS A 38 9.19 8.04 -4.51
N LEU A 39 8.43 7.39 -3.63
CA LEU A 39 7.89 8.06 -2.44
C LEU A 39 8.73 7.82 -1.17
N PHE A 40 9.30 6.63 -1.02
CA PHE A 40 10.08 6.23 0.17
C PHE A 40 11.43 5.57 -0.19
N PRO A 41 12.30 6.20 -1.00
CA PRO A 41 13.54 5.57 -1.52
C PRO A 41 14.71 5.48 -0.53
N GLY A 42 14.55 5.94 0.71
CA GLY A 42 15.64 6.03 1.69
C GLY A 42 15.89 4.74 2.47
N THR A 43 17.12 4.55 2.98
CA THR A 43 17.53 3.37 3.76
C THR A 43 16.83 3.23 5.12
N GLY A 44 16.23 4.31 5.61
CA GLY A 44 15.38 4.27 6.81
C GLY A 44 13.97 3.74 6.57
N TRP A 45 13.58 3.57 5.30
CA TRP A 45 12.25 3.12 4.89
C TRP A 45 12.25 1.62 4.57
N VAL A 46 11.18 0.95 4.98
CA VAL A 46 10.92 -0.45 4.64
C VAL A 46 9.51 -0.55 4.11
N VAL A 47 9.37 -0.78 2.80
CA VAL A 47 8.09 -1.01 2.14
C VAL A 47 8.01 -2.49 1.78
N THR A 48 7.04 -3.20 2.34
CA THR A 48 6.94 -4.66 2.22
C THR A 48 5.56 -5.05 1.68
N PRO A 49 5.47 -5.78 0.56
CA PRO A 49 4.21 -6.43 0.20
C PRO A 49 3.96 -7.59 1.18
N GLU A 50 2.76 -7.68 1.74
CA GLU A 50 2.39 -8.83 2.54
C GLU A 50 1.49 -9.76 1.73
N TYR A 51 1.96 -11.00 1.51
CA TYR A 51 1.14 -12.01 0.86
C TYR A 51 0.07 -12.50 1.86
N PRO A 52 -1.17 -12.78 1.41
CA PRO A 52 -2.17 -13.38 2.27
C PRO A 52 -1.63 -14.73 2.76
N PRO A 53 -1.74 -15.02 4.06
CA PRO A 53 -1.33 -16.31 4.58
C PRO A 53 -2.23 -17.41 3.99
N SER A 54 -1.67 -18.60 3.77
CA SER A 54 -2.42 -19.80 3.38
C SER A 54 -3.51 -20.20 4.38
N SER A 55 -3.48 -19.64 5.60
CA SER A 55 -4.56 -19.62 6.60
C SER A 55 -4.25 -18.61 7.71
N GLY A 56 -5.18 -17.73 8.10
CA GLY A 56 -5.01 -16.82 9.26
C GLY A 56 -5.53 -15.38 9.06
N ARG A 57 -5.28 -14.51 10.06
CA ARG A 57 -5.70 -13.09 10.11
C ARG A 57 -5.36 -12.38 8.79
N ARG A 58 -6.36 -11.68 8.23
CA ARG A 58 -6.23 -10.82 7.03
C ARG A 58 -5.03 -9.88 7.23
N ARG A 59 -4.10 -9.93 6.28
CA ARG A 59 -3.00 -8.98 6.19
C ARG A 59 -3.30 -8.04 5.04
N VAL A 60 -2.94 -6.77 5.21
CA VAL A 60 -3.08 -5.75 4.17
C VAL A 60 -2.10 -6.01 3.04
N ASP A 61 -2.34 -5.45 1.85
CA ASP A 61 -1.48 -5.69 0.69
C ASP A 61 -0.03 -5.23 0.89
N ILE A 62 0.18 -4.08 1.55
CA ILE A 62 1.50 -3.46 1.73
C ILE A 62 1.62 -2.89 3.15
N THR A 63 2.84 -2.90 3.71
CA THR A 63 3.20 -2.10 4.89
C THR A 63 4.30 -1.10 4.55
N ILE A 64 4.17 0.13 5.04
CA ILE A 64 5.21 1.16 4.96
C ILE A 64 5.71 1.44 6.38
N ARG A 65 6.99 1.16 6.61
CA ARG A 65 7.65 1.28 7.92
C ARG A 65 8.84 2.23 7.84
N TYR A 66 9.15 2.87 8.95
CA TYR A 66 10.29 3.76 9.08
C TYR A 66 10.98 3.60 10.43
N ILE A 67 12.30 3.82 10.46
CA ILE A 67 13.07 3.83 11.71
C ILE A 67 12.86 5.16 12.44
N THR A 68 12.25 5.10 13.62
CA THR A 68 11.98 6.28 14.45
C THR A 68 13.28 6.88 15.01
N GLN A 69 13.19 8.06 15.60
CA GLN A 69 14.31 8.69 16.30
C GLN A 69 14.81 7.84 17.49
N GLN A 70 13.95 6.98 18.04
CA GLN A 70 14.25 6.05 19.12
C GLN A 70 14.85 4.73 18.62
N ASN A 71 15.24 4.66 17.33
CA ASN A 71 15.81 3.48 16.69
C ASN A 71 14.87 2.26 16.71
N THR A 72 13.55 2.50 16.70
CA THR A 72 12.52 1.47 16.59
C THR A 72 11.91 1.47 15.19
N LEU A 73 11.62 0.28 14.65
CA LEU A 73 10.94 0.18 13.36
C LEU A 73 9.43 0.26 13.56
N ALA A 74 8.81 1.37 13.17
CA ALA A 74 7.38 1.60 13.32
C ALA A 74 6.66 1.53 11.97
N THR A 75 5.43 1.01 11.95
CA THR A 75 4.54 1.07 10.79
C THR A 75 3.85 2.41 10.73
N LEU A 76 4.00 3.11 9.60
CA LEU A 76 3.43 4.42 9.37
C LEU A 76 2.21 4.38 8.45
N ALA A 77 2.11 3.36 7.59
CA ALA A 77 0.93 3.21 6.75
C ALA A 77 0.64 1.76 6.35
N PHE A 78 -0.63 1.51 6.10
CA PHE A 78 -1.17 0.26 5.57
C PHE A 78 -1.87 0.53 4.21
N PRO A 79 -1.15 0.44 3.09
CA PRO A 79 -1.79 0.52 1.78
C PRO A 79 -2.56 -0.74 1.39
N GLU A 80 -3.78 -0.54 0.88
CA GLU A 80 -4.60 -1.54 0.19
C GLU A 80 -4.81 -1.11 -1.27
N ALA A 81 -4.53 -2.00 -2.21
CA ALA A 81 -4.51 -1.68 -3.63
C ALA A 81 -5.54 -2.50 -4.41
N LYS A 82 -6.54 -1.84 -4.99
CA LYS A 82 -7.55 -2.50 -5.83
C LYS A 82 -7.24 -2.41 -7.32
N ASP A 83 -7.82 -3.33 -8.08
CA ASP A 83 -7.72 -3.32 -9.53
C ASP A 83 -8.45 -2.10 -10.15
N HIS A 84 -8.16 -1.81 -11.42
CA HIS A 84 -8.71 -0.63 -12.11
C HIS A 84 -10.23 -0.70 -12.38
N ALA A 85 -10.82 -1.88 -12.28
CA ALA A 85 -12.23 -2.18 -12.50
C ALA A 85 -12.98 -2.44 -11.18
N ALA A 86 -12.34 -2.21 -10.04
CA ALA A 86 -12.93 -2.39 -8.73
C ALA A 86 -14.21 -1.56 -8.58
N SER A 87 -15.28 -2.22 -8.13
CA SER A 87 -16.55 -1.59 -7.83
C SER A 87 -16.43 -0.66 -6.61
N PRO A 88 -17.35 0.32 -6.45
CA PRO A 88 -17.40 1.16 -5.26
C PRO A 88 -17.41 0.35 -3.95
N GLY A 89 -18.14 -0.77 -3.90
CA GLY A 89 -18.17 -1.64 -2.72
C GLY A 89 -16.79 -2.24 -2.40
N GLN A 90 -16.07 -2.72 -3.41
CA GLN A 90 -14.71 -3.26 -3.22
C GLN A 90 -13.71 -2.19 -2.76
N ILE A 91 -13.90 -0.93 -3.18
CA ILE A 91 -13.08 0.21 -2.72
C ILE A 91 -13.39 0.49 -1.24
N THR A 92 -14.66 0.57 -0.86
CA THR A 92 -15.07 0.75 0.54
C THR A 92 -14.59 -0.39 1.44
N ASP A 93 -14.60 -1.62 0.96
CA ASP A 93 -14.05 -2.76 1.68
C ASP A 93 -12.52 -2.63 1.88
N ALA A 94 -11.80 -2.09 0.89
CA ALA A 94 -10.36 -1.84 0.98
C ALA A 94 -10.04 -0.73 2.00
N GLU A 95 -10.80 0.37 1.95
CA GLU A 95 -10.70 1.47 2.91
C GLU A 95 -10.94 0.99 4.34
N SER A 96 -11.97 0.15 4.52
CA SER A 96 -12.29 -0.45 5.82
C SER A 96 -11.16 -1.37 6.30
N GLN A 97 -10.59 -2.20 5.42
CA GLN A 97 -9.45 -3.08 5.76
C GLN A 97 -8.20 -2.29 6.18
N ALA A 98 -7.85 -1.24 5.44
CA ALA A 98 -6.72 -0.38 5.78
C ALA A 98 -6.95 0.32 7.13
N LEU A 99 -8.17 0.81 7.39
CA LEU A 99 -8.53 1.47 8.66
C LEU A 99 -8.55 0.49 9.85
N ASP A 100 -9.06 -0.72 9.65
CA ASP A 100 -9.05 -1.77 10.67
C ASP A 100 -7.61 -2.14 11.03
N ALA A 101 -6.72 -2.24 10.04
CA ALA A 101 -5.29 -2.50 10.26
C ALA A 101 -4.62 -1.37 11.07
N CYS A 102 -4.92 -0.11 10.73
CA CYS A 102 -4.48 1.06 11.51
C CYS A 102 -4.92 0.97 12.97
N THR A 103 -6.21 0.72 13.19
CA THR A 103 -6.80 0.67 14.54
C THR A 103 -6.24 -0.49 15.35
N ALA A 104 -6.11 -1.67 14.72
CA ALA A 104 -5.51 -2.84 15.34
C ALA A 104 -4.07 -2.55 15.74
N TYR A 105 -3.26 -1.96 14.85
CA TYR A 105 -1.87 -1.64 15.11
C TYR A 105 -1.71 -0.64 16.27
N LEU A 106 -2.48 0.45 16.30
CA LEU A 106 -2.43 1.43 17.39
C LEU A 106 -2.85 0.83 18.74
N SER A 107 -3.67 -0.23 18.74
CA SER A 107 -4.14 -0.91 19.95
C SER A 107 -3.20 -2.02 20.45
N MET A 108 -2.11 -2.30 19.74
CA MET A 108 -1.14 -3.33 20.15
C MET A 108 -0.27 -2.84 21.31
N GLU A 109 0.00 -3.74 22.26
CA GLU A 109 0.98 -3.51 23.32
C GLU A 109 2.35 -3.15 22.72
N GLY A 110 2.97 -2.10 23.26
CA GLY A 110 4.23 -1.54 22.76
C GLY A 110 4.08 -0.42 21.73
N ASN A 111 2.86 -0.09 21.30
CA ASN A 111 2.56 1.03 20.41
C ASN A 111 1.90 2.23 21.10
N GLU A 112 1.89 2.28 22.44
CA GLU A 112 1.18 3.31 23.23
C GLU A 112 1.69 4.74 22.97
N GLY A 113 2.90 4.88 22.42
CA GLY A 113 3.50 6.16 22.02
C GLY A 113 3.20 6.59 20.58
N LEU A 114 2.51 5.76 19.79
CA LEU A 114 2.15 6.08 18.41
C LEU A 114 0.78 6.75 18.37
N ASN A 115 0.73 7.98 17.85
CA ASN A 115 -0.51 8.75 17.76
C ASN A 115 -1.12 8.76 16.36
N LEU A 116 -0.41 8.22 15.36
CA LEU A 116 -0.80 8.33 13.96
C LEU A 116 -0.25 7.17 13.13
N VAL A 117 -1.14 6.59 12.33
CA VAL A 117 -0.83 5.64 11.26
C VAL A 117 -1.83 5.91 10.12
N TYR A 118 -1.38 5.80 8.87
CA TYR A 118 -2.17 6.16 7.70
C TYR A 118 -2.80 4.94 7.04
N ALA A 119 -4.12 4.97 6.86
CA ALA A 119 -4.80 4.08 5.93
C ALA A 119 -4.67 4.66 4.52
N ILE A 120 -4.24 3.86 3.55
CA ILE A 120 -4.09 4.31 2.17
C ILE A 120 -4.83 3.34 1.26
N THR A 121 -5.81 3.84 0.51
CA THR A 121 -6.45 3.03 -0.53
C THR A 121 -6.01 3.54 -1.89
N SER A 122 -5.52 2.63 -2.71
CA SER A 122 -5.11 2.94 -4.07
C SER A 122 -5.93 2.13 -5.06
N TYR A 123 -6.70 2.79 -5.91
CA TYR A 123 -7.52 2.14 -6.95
C TYR A 123 -7.52 3.00 -8.20
N GLY A 124 -7.89 2.39 -9.33
CA GLY A 124 -8.06 3.15 -10.58
C GLY A 124 -6.79 3.88 -10.98
N THR A 125 -5.85 3.20 -11.63
CA THR A 125 -4.62 3.84 -12.10
C THR A 125 -4.83 4.75 -13.32
N LYS A 126 -6.09 5.09 -13.66
CA LYS A 126 -6.49 5.97 -14.77
C LYS A 126 -6.15 7.46 -14.54
N ALA A 127 -5.08 7.75 -13.82
CA ALA A 127 -4.37 9.01 -14.07
C ALA A 127 -3.78 8.92 -15.48
N GLU A 128 -4.63 9.17 -16.48
CA GLU A 128 -4.20 9.48 -17.84
C GLU A 128 -3.54 10.86 -17.81
N VAL A 129 -2.45 10.99 -18.56
CA VAL A 129 -1.76 12.26 -18.79
C VAL A 129 -2.62 13.12 -19.71
#